data_AF-X0USJ3-F1
#
_entry.id   AF-X0USJ3-F1
#
_cell.length_a   1.000
_cell.length_b   1.000
_cell.length_c   1.000
_cell.angle_alpha   90.00
_cell.angle_beta   90.00
_cell.angle_gamma   90.00
#
_symmetry.space_group_name_H-M   'P 1'
#
loop_
_entity.id
_entity.type
_entity.pdbx_description
1 polymer ?
#
loop_
_entity_poly.entity_id
_entity_poly.type
_entity_poly.pdbx_seq_one_letter_code
_entity_poly.pdbx_strand_id
1 'polypeptide(L)'
;PIETIRTGIELEEHKASFLGTDKRIDAYHYFINLLLTFPSPHPEEEYKIEAFNSLEKAKARAFLDSLELSKIDISQDVDPELLNRKKEIEKNISNTYTKIRAAELSPENNKHLQEDLERYENDLGALKREIRIKSPTYAEIHYPEIISLQEAQRELLDSKTAFFAYCIGKEHSYAFVITKKDFRIFPIPIRENIQRQVSDYLKVISDKENKNFMLGYELFRTLVLPGLDKNIKNIIFVSDDILHFLPFETLITHKEKRDWLIKDY
;
A
#
# COMPACT_ATOMS: atom_id res chain seq x y z
N PRO A 1 -29.03 30.76 10.03
CA PRO A 1 -28.16 30.47 11.21
C PRO A 1 -28.10 28.99 11.66
N ILE A 2 -28.80 28.05 11.01
CA ILE A 2 -28.66 26.60 11.26
C ILE A 2 -27.88 25.89 10.12
N GLU A 3 -27.90 26.42 8.89
CA GLU A 3 -27.14 25.85 7.76
C GLU A 3 -25.62 25.98 7.87
N THR A 4 -25.12 27.02 8.54
CA THR A 4 -23.67 27.28 8.70
C THR A 4 -23.01 26.36 9.74
N ILE A 5 -23.79 25.81 10.68
CA ILE A 5 -23.30 24.87 11.70
C ILE A 5 -23.22 23.45 11.10
N ARG A 6 -24.13 23.09 10.18
CA ARG A 6 -24.14 21.76 9.54
C ARG A 6 -22.97 21.56 8.57
N THR A 7 -22.58 22.61 7.85
CA THR A 7 -21.41 22.57 6.94
C THR A 7 -20.09 22.48 7.71
N GLY A 8 -19.99 23.09 8.89
CA GLY A 8 -18.79 22.99 9.75
C GLY A 8 -18.57 21.59 10.33
N ILE A 9 -19.64 20.93 10.78
CA ILE A 9 -19.59 19.60 11.41
C ILE A 9 -19.28 18.51 10.39
N GLU A 10 -19.88 18.54 9.19
CA GLU A 10 -19.53 17.60 8.10
C GLU A 10 -18.07 17.76 7.67
N LEU A 11 -17.56 19.01 7.58
CA LEU A 11 -16.16 19.28 7.24
C LEU A 11 -15.17 18.82 8.32
N GLU A 12 -15.54 18.85 9.60
CA GLU A 12 -14.71 18.34 10.69
C GLU A 12 -14.71 16.81 10.78
N GLU A 13 -15.86 16.15 10.55
CA GLU A 13 -15.93 14.68 10.49
C GLU A 13 -15.18 14.12 9.27
N HIS A 14 -15.32 14.77 8.10
CA HIS A 14 -14.53 14.43 6.92
C HIS A 14 -13.02 14.65 7.16
N LYS A 15 -12.63 15.72 7.87
CA LYS A 15 -11.23 15.94 8.27
C LYS A 15 -10.73 14.88 9.24
N ALA A 16 -11.51 14.50 10.25
CA ALA A 16 -11.12 13.49 11.22
C ALA A 16 -10.96 12.10 10.56
N SER A 17 -11.88 11.74 9.66
CA SER A 17 -11.78 10.49 8.88
C SER A 17 -10.61 10.53 7.89
N PHE A 18 -10.42 11.65 7.18
CA PHE A 18 -9.29 11.85 6.25
C PHE A 18 -7.94 11.83 6.97
N LEU A 19 -7.80 12.52 8.11
CA LEU A 19 -6.60 12.54 8.94
C LEU A 19 -6.31 11.17 9.57
N GLY A 20 -7.35 10.41 9.93
CA GLY A 20 -7.21 9.03 10.40
C GLY A 20 -6.72 8.10 9.29
N THR A 21 -7.22 8.29 8.06
CA THR A 21 -6.83 7.52 6.87
C THR A 21 -5.38 7.81 6.47
N ASP A 22 -4.96 9.08 6.48
CA ASP A 22 -3.59 9.50 6.15
C ASP A 22 -2.57 8.93 7.16
N LYS A 23 -2.88 8.96 8.46
CA LYS A 23 -2.02 8.34 9.50
C LYS A 23 -1.92 6.82 9.38
N ARG A 24 -2.98 6.14 8.97
CA ARG A 24 -2.96 4.67 8.76
C ARG A 24 -2.14 4.30 7.54
N ILE A 25 -2.29 5.03 6.43
CA ILE A 25 -1.49 4.83 5.22
C ILE A 25 0.00 5.09 5.52
N ASP A 26 0.31 6.16 6.27
CA ASP A 26 1.68 6.43 6.72
C ASP A 26 2.24 5.31 7.60
N ALA A 27 1.43 4.66 8.44
CA ALA A 27 1.87 3.51 9.24
C ALA A 27 2.23 2.29 8.38
N TYR A 28 1.46 2.03 7.30
CA TYR A 28 1.81 1.00 6.32
C TYR A 28 3.09 1.34 5.56
N HIS A 29 3.26 2.60 5.14
CA HIS A 29 4.50 3.04 4.49
C HIS A 29 5.72 2.85 5.39
N TYR A 30 5.60 3.20 6.68
CA TYR A 30 6.65 2.99 7.66
C TYR A 30 6.96 1.51 7.87
N PHE A 31 5.93 0.66 7.95
CA PHE A 31 6.11 -0.78 8.10
C PHE A 31 6.79 -1.41 6.89
N ILE A 32 6.36 -1.05 5.67
CA ILE A 32 7.01 -1.47 4.41
C ILE A 32 8.48 -1.06 4.41
N ASN A 33 8.78 0.20 4.75
CA ASN A 33 10.16 0.66 4.84
C ASN A 33 10.98 -0.16 5.84
N LEU A 34 10.43 -0.46 7.02
CA LEU A 34 11.09 -1.29 8.02
C LEU A 34 11.39 -2.70 7.49
N LEU A 35 10.43 -3.34 6.82
CA LEU A 35 10.63 -4.66 6.20
C LEU A 35 11.75 -4.65 5.15
N LEU A 36 11.88 -3.56 4.39
CA LEU A 36 12.86 -3.45 3.30
C LEU A 36 14.24 -2.94 3.73
N THR A 37 14.36 -2.33 4.91
CA THR A 37 15.62 -1.72 5.38
C THR A 37 16.25 -2.42 6.56
N PHE A 38 15.49 -3.21 7.32
CA PHE A 38 16.02 -3.86 8.52
C PHE A 38 16.88 -5.09 8.15
N PRO A 39 18.16 -5.13 8.57
CA PRO A 39 19.00 -6.30 8.35
C PRO A 39 18.51 -7.43 9.27
N SER A 40 18.05 -8.53 8.68
CA SER A 40 17.41 -9.62 9.39
C SER A 40 18.07 -10.98 9.12
N PRO A 41 18.01 -11.92 10.08
CA PRO A 41 18.45 -13.31 9.87
C PRO A 41 17.57 -14.14 8.91
N HIS A 42 16.37 -13.66 8.55
CA HIS A 42 15.48 -14.38 7.61
C HIS A 42 15.85 -14.12 6.14
N PRO A 43 15.46 -15.03 5.20
CA PRO A 43 15.69 -14.83 3.78
C PRO A 43 15.07 -13.50 3.29
N GLU A 44 15.85 -12.72 2.53
CA GLU A 44 15.43 -11.44 1.95
C GLU A 44 14.08 -11.53 1.21
N GLU A 45 13.81 -12.69 0.61
CA GLU A 45 12.59 -12.96 -0.16
C GLU A 45 11.31 -12.96 0.70
N GLU A 46 11.36 -13.44 1.95
CA GLU A 46 10.20 -13.44 2.85
C GLU A 46 9.75 -12.00 3.18
N TYR A 47 10.71 -11.10 3.41
CA TYR A 47 10.41 -9.69 3.68
C TYR A 47 9.86 -8.95 2.47
N LYS A 48 10.37 -9.26 1.27
CA LYS A 48 9.80 -8.69 0.04
C LYS A 48 8.33 -9.10 -0.13
N ILE A 49 8.02 -10.38 0.09
CA ILE A 49 6.64 -10.88 0.03
C ILE A 49 5.77 -10.20 1.08
N GLU A 50 6.24 -10.07 2.32
CA GLU A 50 5.48 -9.41 3.38
C GLU A 50 5.28 -7.91 3.11
N ALA A 51 6.27 -7.24 2.51
CA ALA A 51 6.15 -5.87 2.07
C ALA A 51 5.08 -5.71 0.98
N PHE A 52 5.00 -6.65 0.04
CA PHE A 52 3.94 -6.68 -0.97
C PHE A 52 2.56 -6.90 -0.35
N ASN A 53 2.41 -7.90 0.52
CA ASN A 53 1.15 -8.16 1.21
C ASN A 53 0.69 -6.92 2.01
N SER A 54 1.63 -6.22 2.64
CA SER A 54 1.37 -4.97 3.35
C SER A 54 0.89 -3.85 2.43
N LEU A 55 1.48 -3.72 1.23
CA LEU A 55 1.05 -2.76 0.22
C LEU A 55 -0.38 -3.04 -0.26
N GLU A 56 -0.67 -4.28 -0.62
CA GLU A 56 -2.00 -4.68 -1.09
C GLU A 56 -3.06 -4.49 0.00
N LYS A 57 -2.72 -4.81 1.25
CA LYS A 57 -3.58 -4.56 2.41
C LYS A 57 -3.88 -3.07 2.59
N ALA A 58 -2.86 -2.22 2.45
CA ALA A 58 -3.02 -0.78 2.53
C ALA A 58 -3.95 -0.25 1.44
N LYS A 59 -3.77 -0.70 0.19
CA LYS A 59 -4.62 -0.32 -0.95
C LYS A 59 -6.07 -0.81 -0.78
N ALA A 60 -6.26 -2.07 -0.40
CA ALA A 60 -7.59 -2.61 -0.14
C ALA A 60 -8.30 -1.86 0.98
N ARG A 61 -7.60 -1.53 2.08
CA ARG A 61 -8.19 -0.74 3.17
C ARG A 61 -8.52 0.69 2.75
N ALA A 62 -7.65 1.36 1.99
CA ALA A 62 -7.92 2.71 1.48
C ALA A 62 -9.15 2.72 0.56
N PHE A 63 -9.31 1.70 -0.29
CA PHE A 63 -10.50 1.52 -1.12
C PHE A 63 -11.76 1.31 -0.28
N LEU A 64 -11.72 0.44 0.72
CA LEU A 64 -12.86 0.19 1.61
C LEU A 64 -13.23 1.42 2.45
N ASP A 65 -12.24 2.14 2.98
CA ASP A 65 -12.46 3.42 3.67
C ASP A 65 -13.17 4.43 2.73
N SER A 66 -12.82 4.45 1.44
CA SER A 66 -13.50 5.30 0.44
C SER A 66 -14.97 4.90 0.20
N LEU A 67 -15.30 3.60 0.30
CA LEU A 67 -16.66 3.10 0.19
C LEU A 67 -17.47 3.38 1.47
N GLU A 68 -16.89 3.21 2.65
CA GLU A 68 -17.53 3.57 3.93
C GLU A 68 -17.91 5.06 3.96
N LEU A 69 -17.04 5.95 3.46
CA LEU A 69 -17.31 7.38 3.32
C LEU A 69 -18.48 7.69 2.37
N SER A 70 -18.79 6.80 1.42
CA SER A 70 -19.90 6.96 0.48
C SER A 70 -21.29 6.64 1.09
N LYS A 71 -21.36 6.39 2.41
CA LYS A 71 -22.59 6.11 3.18
C LYS A 71 -23.37 4.89 2.68
N ILE A 72 -22.68 3.84 2.23
CA ILE A 72 -23.31 2.52 2.10
C ILE A 72 -23.34 1.93 3.53
N ASP A 73 -24.52 1.83 4.13
CA ASP A 73 -24.68 1.27 5.48
C ASP A 73 -24.61 -0.26 5.42
N ILE A 74 -23.38 -0.78 5.34
CA ILE A 74 -23.12 -2.24 5.19
C ILE A 74 -22.91 -2.91 6.57
N SER A 75 -23.13 -2.18 7.66
CA SER A 75 -22.76 -2.60 9.02
C SER A 75 -23.78 -3.50 9.72
N GLN A 76 -24.89 -3.87 9.06
CA GLN A 76 -26.08 -4.38 9.75
C GLN A 76 -26.07 -5.89 10.14
N ASP A 77 -25.09 -6.70 9.75
CA ASP A 77 -25.17 -8.19 9.86
C ASP A 77 -24.03 -8.88 10.65
N VAL A 78 -23.57 -8.32 11.78
CA VAL A 78 -22.55 -8.99 12.62
C VAL A 78 -23.06 -9.36 13.99
N ASP A 79 -22.74 -10.59 14.39
CA ASP A 79 -22.94 -11.08 15.76
C ASP A 79 -22.17 -10.18 16.78
N PRO A 80 -22.89 -9.50 17.70
CA PRO A 80 -22.28 -8.64 18.71
C PRO A 80 -21.28 -9.37 19.63
N GLU A 81 -21.44 -10.68 19.83
CA GLU A 81 -20.53 -11.48 20.65
C GLU A 81 -19.14 -11.57 20.00
N LEU A 82 -19.08 -11.77 18.68
CA LEU A 82 -17.84 -11.81 17.91
C LEU A 82 -17.10 -10.46 17.97
N LEU A 83 -17.84 -9.35 17.89
CA LEU A 83 -17.26 -8.00 17.97
C LEU A 83 -16.70 -7.69 19.35
N ASN A 84 -17.38 -8.12 20.42
CA ASN A 84 -16.89 -7.92 21.77
C ASN A 84 -15.63 -8.75 22.03
N ARG A 85 -15.64 -10.02 21.63
CA ARG A 85 -14.47 -10.91 21.75
C ARG A 85 -13.27 -10.39 20.96
N LYS A 86 -13.50 -9.80 19.79
CA LYS A 86 -12.47 -9.12 18.99
C LYS A 86 -11.85 -7.94 19.76
N LYS A 87 -12.69 -7.05 20.29
CA LYS A 87 -12.23 -5.88 21.07
C LYS A 87 -11.40 -6.29 22.28
N GLU A 88 -11.79 -7.37 22.96
CA GLU A 88 -11.04 -7.90 24.11
C GLU A 88 -9.65 -8.43 23.70
N ILE A 89 -9.57 -9.22 22.63
CA ILE A 89 -8.30 -9.75 22.13
C ILE A 89 -7.38 -8.60 21.66
N GLU A 90 -7.90 -7.63 20.90
CA GLU A 90 -7.14 -6.46 20.43
C GLU A 90 -6.63 -5.60 21.60
N LYS A 91 -7.43 -5.43 22.64
CA LYS A 91 -7.03 -4.75 23.89
C LYS A 91 -5.91 -5.51 24.60
N ASN A 92 -5.99 -6.84 24.68
CA ASN A 92 -4.96 -7.67 25.30
C ASN A 92 -3.63 -7.58 24.52
N ILE A 93 -3.67 -7.67 23.19
CA ILE A 93 -2.50 -7.48 22.32
C ILE A 93 -1.86 -6.11 22.57
N SER A 94 -2.66 -5.03 22.54
CA SER A 94 -2.15 -3.67 22.75
C SER A 94 -1.48 -3.52 24.12
N ASN A 95 -2.10 -4.04 25.18
CA ASN A 95 -1.56 -3.98 26.54
C ASN A 95 -0.25 -4.76 26.65
N THR A 96 -0.17 -5.95 26.04
CA THR A 96 1.04 -6.77 26.04
C THR A 96 2.17 -6.08 25.28
N TYR A 97 1.89 -5.47 24.12
CA TYR A 97 2.87 -4.65 23.39
C TYR A 97 3.40 -3.48 24.22
N THR A 98 2.51 -2.77 24.92
CA THR A 98 2.94 -1.68 25.81
C THR A 98 3.87 -2.19 26.91
N LYS A 99 3.56 -3.34 27.52
CA LYS A 99 4.41 -3.95 28.56
C LYS A 99 5.78 -4.37 28.01
N ILE A 100 5.83 -4.95 26.81
CA ILE A 100 7.09 -5.34 26.15
C ILE A 100 7.95 -4.10 25.86
N ARG A 101 7.35 -3.02 25.34
CA ARG A 101 8.09 -1.77 25.01
C ARG A 101 8.54 -0.97 26.24
N ALA A 102 7.77 -1.02 27.32
CA ALA A 102 7.99 -0.14 28.46
C ALA A 102 9.16 -0.57 29.36
N ALA A 103 9.77 -1.75 29.15
CA ALA A 103 10.50 -2.36 30.24
C ALA A 103 11.91 -2.86 29.90
N GLU A 104 12.84 -2.48 30.79
CA GLU A 104 14.05 -3.22 31.15
C GLU A 104 13.63 -4.55 31.82
N LEU A 105 12.97 -5.45 31.08
CA LEU A 105 12.48 -6.72 31.61
C LEU A 105 13.62 -7.71 31.83
N SER A 106 13.49 -8.55 32.86
CA SER A 106 14.26 -9.78 32.93
C SER A 106 13.96 -10.67 31.71
N PRO A 107 14.93 -11.48 31.25
CA PRO A 107 14.75 -12.37 30.09
C PRO A 107 13.49 -13.27 30.19
N GLU A 108 13.20 -13.77 31.37
CA GLU A 108 12.04 -14.65 31.64
C GLU A 108 10.69 -13.93 31.50
N ASN A 109 10.57 -12.70 31.99
CA ASN A 109 9.33 -11.92 31.86
C ASN A 109 9.07 -11.51 30.41
N ASN A 110 10.13 -11.24 29.65
CA ASN A 110 10.02 -10.91 28.24
C ASN A 110 9.54 -12.14 27.44
N LYS A 111 10.07 -13.33 27.75
CA LYS A 111 9.64 -14.58 27.13
C LYS A 111 8.17 -14.89 27.37
N HIS A 112 7.69 -14.77 28.61
CA HIS A 112 6.28 -15.03 28.93
C HIS A 112 5.33 -14.04 28.22
N LEU A 113 5.73 -12.76 28.12
CA LEU A 113 4.93 -11.77 27.39
C LEU A 113 4.92 -12.04 25.88
N GLN A 114 6.00 -12.56 25.31
CA GLN A 114 6.06 -13.00 23.92
C GLN A 114 5.14 -14.22 23.67
N GLU A 115 5.15 -15.21 24.55
CA GLU A 115 4.25 -16.37 24.48
C GLU A 115 2.77 -15.96 24.61
N ASP A 116 2.46 -15.02 25.52
CA ASP A 116 1.12 -14.46 25.66
C ASP A 116 0.70 -13.68 24.39
N LEU A 117 1.61 -12.91 23.80
CA LEU A 117 1.37 -12.17 22.56
C LEU A 117 1.05 -13.13 21.41
N GLU A 118 1.88 -14.16 21.23
CA GLU A 118 1.68 -15.20 20.21
C GLU A 118 0.33 -15.90 20.40
N ARG A 119 -0.05 -16.21 21.65
CA ARG A 119 -1.38 -16.78 21.95
C ARG A 119 -2.50 -15.84 21.51
N TYR A 120 -2.45 -14.57 21.88
CA TYR A 120 -3.51 -13.62 21.52
C TYR A 120 -3.58 -13.36 20.00
N GLU A 121 -2.45 -13.36 19.29
CA GLU A 121 -2.42 -13.27 17.84
C GLU A 121 -3.06 -14.49 17.17
N ASN A 122 -2.78 -15.69 17.69
CA ASN A 122 -3.41 -16.92 17.24
C ASN A 122 -4.93 -16.91 17.50
N ASP A 123 -5.37 -16.47 18.68
CA ASP A 123 -6.78 -16.31 19.02
C ASP A 123 -7.48 -15.31 18.09
N LEU A 124 -6.83 -14.18 17.77
CA LEU A 124 -7.33 -13.21 16.81
C LEU A 124 -7.44 -13.82 15.41
N GLY A 125 -6.46 -14.62 15.00
CA GLY A 125 -6.49 -15.37 13.74
C GLY A 125 -7.66 -16.35 13.66
N ALA A 126 -7.93 -17.09 14.75
CA ALA A 126 -9.07 -17.99 14.84
C ALA A 126 -10.41 -17.26 14.79
N LEU A 127 -10.53 -16.16 15.53
CA LEU A 127 -11.74 -15.33 15.53
C LEU A 127 -12.01 -14.71 14.15
N LYS A 128 -10.97 -14.25 13.43
CA LYS A 128 -11.13 -13.77 12.06
C LYS A 128 -11.69 -14.83 11.12
N ARG A 129 -11.26 -16.09 11.25
CA ARG A 129 -11.82 -17.23 10.49
C ARG A 129 -13.28 -17.48 10.87
N GLU A 130 -13.60 -17.43 12.16
CA GLU A 130 -14.97 -17.57 12.65
C GLU A 130 -15.90 -16.47 12.10
N ILE A 131 -15.45 -15.21 12.12
CA ILE A 131 -16.17 -14.05 11.55
C ILE A 131 -16.38 -14.23 10.04
N ARG A 132 -15.39 -14.75 9.31
CA ARG A 132 -15.52 -14.99 7.86
C ARG A 132 -16.61 -16.02 7.51
N ILE A 133 -16.80 -17.01 8.38
CA ILE A 133 -17.84 -18.03 8.21
C ILE A 133 -19.22 -17.49 8.63
N LYS A 134 -19.31 -16.80 9.76
CA LYS A 134 -20.58 -16.36 10.36
C LYS A 134 -21.12 -15.03 9.80
N SER A 135 -20.23 -14.15 9.36
CA SER A 135 -20.54 -12.79 8.89
C SER A 135 -19.68 -12.44 7.66
N PRO A 136 -19.90 -13.12 6.52
CA PRO A 136 -19.05 -12.99 5.32
C PRO A 136 -18.99 -11.56 4.78
N THR A 137 -20.12 -10.85 4.69
CA THR A 137 -20.17 -9.45 4.23
C THR A 137 -19.32 -8.51 5.08
N TYR A 138 -19.34 -8.69 6.41
CA TYR A 138 -18.48 -7.93 7.31
C TYR A 138 -17.01 -8.31 7.13
N ALA A 139 -16.73 -9.60 6.93
CA ALA A 139 -15.36 -10.06 6.74
C ALA A 139 -14.74 -9.53 5.43
N GLU A 140 -15.51 -9.43 4.34
CA GLU A 140 -15.03 -8.85 3.08
C GLU A 140 -14.61 -7.38 3.24
N ILE A 141 -15.33 -6.63 4.09
CA ILE A 141 -15.07 -5.20 4.32
C ILE A 141 -13.95 -4.97 5.33
N HIS A 142 -13.90 -5.76 6.40
CA HIS A 142 -12.93 -5.55 7.48
C HIS A 142 -11.66 -6.37 7.31
N TYR A 143 -11.71 -7.44 6.52
CA TYR A 143 -10.60 -8.38 6.25
C TYR A 143 -10.59 -8.76 4.77
N PRO A 144 -10.38 -7.79 3.86
CA PRO A 144 -10.34 -8.07 2.43
C PRO A 144 -9.32 -9.17 2.15
N GLU A 145 -9.71 -10.12 1.31
CA GLU A 145 -8.76 -11.10 0.78
C GLU A 145 -7.76 -10.35 -0.09
N ILE A 146 -6.49 -10.46 0.27
CA ILE A 146 -5.38 -9.87 -0.47
C ILE A 146 -4.94 -10.92 -1.48
N ILE A 147 -4.74 -10.52 -2.73
CA ILE A 147 -4.10 -11.39 -3.71
C ILE A 147 -2.67 -11.66 -3.26
N SER A 148 -2.30 -12.93 -3.09
CA SER A 148 -0.91 -13.27 -2.79
C SER A 148 -0.03 -13.01 -4.02
N LEU A 149 1.28 -12.82 -3.80
CA LEU A 149 2.24 -12.70 -4.91
C LEU A 149 2.14 -13.88 -5.88
N GLN A 150 1.99 -15.10 -5.35
CA GLN A 150 1.90 -16.32 -6.15
C GLN A 150 0.64 -16.34 -7.02
N GLU A 151 -0.50 -15.90 -6.47
CA GLU A 151 -1.74 -15.76 -7.23
C GLU A 151 -1.62 -14.66 -8.29
N ALA A 152 -1.04 -13.52 -7.95
CA ALA A 152 -0.78 -12.44 -8.92
C ALA A 152 0.09 -12.94 -10.09
N GLN A 153 1.16 -13.69 -9.82
CA GLN A 153 2.02 -14.26 -10.85
C GLN A 153 1.35 -15.36 -11.67
N ARG A 154 0.45 -16.15 -11.05
CA ARG A 154 -0.25 -17.27 -11.71
C ARG A 154 -1.41 -16.80 -12.58
N GLU A 155 -2.21 -15.87 -12.07
CA GLU A 155 -3.54 -15.56 -12.61
C GLU A 155 -3.56 -14.28 -13.43
N LEU A 156 -2.71 -13.29 -13.11
CA LEU A 156 -2.77 -11.96 -13.74
C LEU A 156 -1.73 -11.74 -14.85
N LEU A 157 -0.66 -12.56 -14.91
CA LEU A 157 0.50 -12.26 -15.76
C LEU A 157 0.82 -13.36 -16.78
N ASP A 158 0.93 -12.94 -18.04
CA ASP A 158 1.62 -13.71 -19.08
C ASP A 158 3.15 -13.53 -18.96
N SER A 159 3.92 -14.24 -19.79
CA SER A 159 5.38 -14.17 -19.74
C SER A 159 5.99 -12.87 -20.29
N LYS A 160 5.18 -11.93 -20.77
CA LYS A 160 5.62 -10.67 -21.40
C LYS A 160 5.04 -9.44 -20.70
N THR A 161 4.34 -9.61 -19.58
CA THR A 161 3.70 -8.53 -18.84
C THR A 161 4.41 -8.27 -17.52
N ALA A 162 4.64 -7.00 -17.22
CA ALA A 162 5.15 -6.56 -15.92
C ALA A 162 4.12 -5.64 -15.25
N PHE A 163 3.90 -5.88 -13.96
CA PHE A 163 3.04 -5.06 -13.12
C PHE A 163 3.90 -4.18 -12.23
N PHE A 164 3.71 -2.87 -12.32
CA PHE A 164 4.41 -1.87 -11.52
C PHE A 164 3.43 -1.27 -10.53
N ALA A 165 3.56 -1.62 -9.25
CA ALA A 165 2.80 -1.01 -8.17
C ALA A 165 3.67 -0.03 -7.39
N TYR A 166 3.15 1.17 -7.14
CA TYR A 166 3.87 2.21 -6.41
C TYR A 166 3.33 2.40 -4.99
N CYS A 167 4.26 2.76 -4.11
CA CYS A 167 4.05 3.12 -2.71
C CYS A 167 4.79 4.44 -2.45
N ILE A 168 4.07 5.56 -2.38
CA ILE A 168 4.67 6.91 -2.30
C ILE A 168 4.53 7.45 -0.88
N GLY A 169 5.58 7.30 -0.09
CA GLY A 169 5.68 7.84 1.27
C GLY A 169 6.42 9.17 1.35
N LYS A 170 6.19 9.88 2.46
CA LYS A 170 6.81 11.18 2.76
C LYS A 170 8.34 11.08 2.83
N GLU A 171 8.85 10.05 3.47
CA GLU A 171 10.30 9.84 3.70
C GLU A 171 10.90 8.77 2.80
N HIS A 172 10.13 7.73 2.46
CA HIS A 172 10.58 6.60 1.68
C HIS A 172 9.51 6.24 0.66
N SER A 173 9.92 5.90 -0.55
CA SER A 173 9.01 5.50 -1.63
C SER A 173 9.61 4.33 -2.39
N TYR A 174 8.75 3.43 -2.86
CA TYR A 174 9.16 2.19 -3.51
C TYR A 174 8.31 1.89 -4.73
N ALA A 175 8.92 1.21 -5.70
CA ALA A 175 8.24 0.55 -6.79
C ALA A 175 8.37 -0.96 -6.63
N PHE A 176 7.25 -1.65 -6.76
CA PHE A 176 7.11 -3.10 -6.72
C PHE A 176 6.87 -3.57 -8.14
N VAL A 177 7.68 -4.51 -8.61
CA VAL A 177 7.61 -5.02 -9.97
C VAL A 177 7.43 -6.52 -9.95
N ILE A 178 6.28 -6.95 -10.45
CA ILE A 178 5.88 -8.34 -10.49
C ILE A 178 5.84 -8.78 -11.95
N THR A 179 6.55 -9.85 -12.25
CA THR A 179 6.47 -10.57 -13.52
C THR A 179 6.08 -12.01 -13.22
N LYS A 180 5.76 -12.80 -14.25
CA LYS A 180 5.44 -14.22 -14.09
C LYS A 180 6.52 -15.05 -13.36
N LYS A 181 7.78 -14.61 -13.36
CA LYS A 181 8.93 -15.39 -12.85
C LYS A 181 9.76 -14.69 -11.79
N ASP A 182 9.59 -13.39 -11.63
CA ASP A 182 10.45 -12.56 -10.80
C ASP A 182 9.65 -11.50 -10.08
N PHE A 183 10.15 -11.11 -8.92
CA PHE A 183 9.58 -10.08 -8.08
C PHE A 183 10.69 -9.18 -7.53
N ARG A 184 10.60 -7.89 -7.85
CA ARG A 184 11.60 -6.89 -7.47
C ARG A 184 10.95 -5.74 -6.75
N ILE A 185 11.70 -5.17 -5.81
CA ILE A 185 11.35 -3.92 -5.14
C ILE A 185 12.56 -3.02 -5.22
N PHE A 186 12.37 -1.76 -5.61
CA PHE A 186 13.44 -0.78 -5.63
C PHE A 186 12.99 0.59 -5.10
N PRO A 187 13.89 1.34 -4.45
CA PRO A 187 13.58 2.65 -3.95
C PRO A 187 13.40 3.64 -5.11
N ILE A 188 12.44 4.55 -4.95
CA ILE A 188 12.20 5.71 -5.83
C ILE A 188 12.28 6.99 -4.98
N PRO A 189 12.36 8.19 -5.61
CA PRO A 189 12.44 9.44 -4.87
C PRO A 189 11.27 9.64 -3.92
N ILE A 190 11.48 10.43 -2.88
CA ILE A 190 10.43 10.78 -1.91
C ILE A 190 9.26 11.54 -2.58
N ARG A 191 8.08 11.50 -1.93
CA ARG A 191 6.84 12.11 -2.42
C ARG A 191 7.03 13.52 -2.98
N GLU A 192 7.71 14.40 -2.23
CA GLU A 192 7.90 15.81 -2.64
C GLU A 192 8.66 15.93 -3.99
N ASN A 193 9.70 15.12 -4.18
CA ASN A 193 10.50 15.14 -5.41
C ASN A 193 9.71 14.57 -6.59
N ILE A 194 8.97 13.47 -6.40
CA ILE A 194 8.11 12.90 -7.43
C ILE A 194 7.03 13.91 -7.83
N GLN A 195 6.36 14.53 -6.86
CA GLN A 195 5.32 15.54 -7.10
C GLN A 195 5.82 16.70 -7.95
N ARG A 196 7.01 17.21 -7.63
CA ARG A 196 7.66 18.28 -8.39
C ARG A 196 7.97 17.83 -9.82
N GLN A 197 8.62 16.68 -9.98
CA GLN A 197 9.02 16.16 -11.30
C GLN A 197 7.80 15.87 -12.20
N VAL A 198 6.75 15.26 -11.66
CA VAL A 198 5.51 14.98 -12.40
C VAL A 198 4.80 16.28 -12.77
N SER A 199 4.67 17.23 -11.84
CA SER A 199 4.03 18.52 -12.12
C SER A 199 4.74 19.31 -13.22
N ASP A 200 6.08 19.32 -13.20
CA ASP A 200 6.88 19.99 -14.23
C ASP A 200 6.80 19.25 -15.56
N TYR A 201 6.76 17.92 -15.53
CA TYR A 201 6.58 17.11 -16.73
C TYR A 201 5.20 17.33 -17.38
N LEU A 202 4.14 17.46 -16.58
CA LEU A 202 2.80 17.78 -17.09
C LEU A 202 2.76 19.11 -17.85
N LYS A 203 3.51 20.12 -17.40
CA LYS A 203 3.65 21.40 -18.13
C LYS A 203 4.38 21.20 -19.46
N VAL A 204 5.45 20.39 -19.44
CA VAL A 204 6.29 20.06 -20.61
C VAL A 204 5.50 19.37 -21.71
N ILE A 205 4.59 18.46 -21.39
CA ILE A 205 3.78 17.74 -22.40
C ILE A 205 2.54 18.53 -22.85
N SER A 206 2.08 19.48 -22.04
CA SER A 206 0.94 20.34 -22.37
C SER A 206 1.34 21.53 -23.25
N ASP A 207 2.61 21.91 -23.26
CA ASP A 207 3.16 22.96 -24.12
C ASP A 207 3.43 22.44 -25.54
N LYS A 208 2.65 22.95 -26.51
CA LYS A 208 2.75 22.57 -27.93
C LYS A 208 4.05 23.01 -28.60
N GLU A 209 4.68 24.06 -28.09
CA GLU A 209 5.94 24.59 -28.64
C GLU A 209 7.16 23.88 -28.05
N ASN A 210 6.97 23.15 -26.95
CA ASN A 210 8.06 22.48 -26.28
C ASN A 210 8.61 21.31 -27.12
N LYS A 211 9.94 21.25 -27.19
CA LYS A 211 10.70 20.25 -27.93
C LYS A 211 11.62 19.42 -27.04
N ASN A 212 11.72 19.77 -25.76
CA ASN A 212 12.59 19.11 -24.81
C ASN A 212 11.75 18.29 -23.82
N PHE A 213 11.93 16.97 -23.86
CA PHE A 213 11.21 16.01 -23.04
C PHE A 213 12.15 15.23 -22.12
N MET A 214 13.32 15.80 -21.80
CA MET A 214 14.31 15.18 -20.92
C MET A 214 13.74 14.80 -19.55
N LEU A 215 12.78 15.57 -19.02
CA LEU A 215 12.09 15.22 -17.78
C LEU A 215 11.32 13.89 -17.89
N GLY A 216 10.74 13.58 -19.05
CA GLY A 216 10.09 12.30 -19.30
C GLY A 216 11.07 11.13 -19.32
N TYR A 217 12.30 11.35 -19.79
CA TYR A 217 13.36 10.36 -19.72
C TYR A 217 13.88 10.15 -18.29
N GLU A 218 14.03 11.22 -17.49
CA GLU A 218 14.42 11.07 -16.07
C GLU A 218 13.34 10.34 -15.27
N LEU A 219 12.06 10.66 -15.48
CA LEU A 219 10.94 9.92 -14.87
C LEU A 219 10.94 8.45 -15.29
N PHE A 220 11.16 8.14 -16.57
CA PHE A 220 11.30 6.76 -17.04
C PHE A 220 12.44 6.01 -16.33
N ARG A 221 13.63 6.62 -16.28
CA ARG A 221 14.82 6.04 -15.66
C ARG A 221 14.64 5.73 -14.19
N THR A 222 13.86 6.55 -13.50
CA THR A 222 13.66 6.44 -12.06
C THR A 222 12.49 5.54 -11.70
N LEU A 223 11.37 5.62 -12.44
CA LEU A 223 10.12 4.95 -12.07
C LEU A 223 9.92 3.59 -12.77
N VAL A 224 10.53 3.38 -13.94
CA VAL A 224 10.22 2.23 -14.81
C VAL A 224 11.46 1.39 -15.10
N LEU A 225 12.53 2.02 -15.60
CA LEU A 225 13.73 1.32 -16.07
C LEU A 225 14.33 0.30 -15.08
N PRO A 226 14.41 0.55 -13.76
CA PRO A 226 15.05 -0.39 -12.83
C PRO A 226 14.33 -1.74 -12.70
N GLY A 227 13.03 -1.78 -13.00
CA GLY A 227 12.22 -3.01 -12.97
C GLY A 227 11.88 -3.55 -14.36
N LEU A 228 12.37 -2.93 -15.44
CA LEU A 228 11.98 -3.30 -16.79
C LEU A 228 12.95 -4.33 -17.38
N ASP A 229 12.45 -5.52 -17.71
CA ASP A 229 13.24 -6.53 -18.42
C ASP A 229 13.06 -6.47 -19.93
N LYS A 230 14.09 -6.91 -20.66
CA LYS A 230 14.13 -6.90 -22.14
C LYS A 230 12.99 -7.69 -22.82
N ASN A 231 12.41 -8.66 -22.11
CA ASN A 231 11.38 -9.54 -22.65
C ASN A 231 9.95 -9.02 -22.41
N ILE A 232 9.80 -7.96 -21.62
CA ILE A 232 8.50 -7.34 -21.34
C ILE A 232 8.03 -6.59 -22.58
N LYS A 233 6.73 -6.70 -22.84
CA LYS A 233 6.03 -6.08 -23.97
C LYS A 233 4.72 -5.41 -23.57
N ASN A 234 4.21 -5.67 -22.37
CA ASN A 234 3.07 -4.97 -21.81
C ASN A 234 3.43 -4.53 -20.40
N ILE A 235 3.07 -3.31 -20.03
CA ILE A 235 3.28 -2.80 -18.67
C ILE A 235 1.93 -2.36 -18.09
N ILE A 236 1.64 -2.84 -16.90
CA ILE A 236 0.46 -2.41 -16.12
C ILE A 236 0.96 -1.57 -14.96
N PHE A 237 0.44 -0.35 -14.83
CA PHE A 237 0.79 0.56 -13.74
C PHE A 237 -0.33 0.65 -12.72
N VAL A 238 -0.01 0.37 -11.46
CA VAL A 238 -0.81 0.73 -10.29
C VAL A 238 -0.16 1.92 -9.62
N SER A 239 -0.60 3.09 -10.10
CA SER A 239 -0.23 4.39 -9.58
C SER A 239 -0.63 4.59 -8.11
N ASP A 240 0.03 5.57 -7.50
CA ASP A 240 -0.24 6.06 -6.15
C ASP A 240 0.04 7.58 -6.14
N ASP A 241 -0.64 8.32 -5.26
CA ASP A 241 -0.50 9.78 -5.09
C ASP A 241 -0.51 10.52 -6.46
N ILE A 242 0.45 11.41 -6.71
CA ILE A 242 0.58 12.20 -7.94
C ILE A 242 0.77 11.36 -9.21
N LEU A 243 1.19 10.09 -9.10
CA LEU A 243 1.35 9.23 -10.27
C LEU A 243 0.01 8.89 -10.93
N HIS A 244 -1.12 9.07 -10.25
CA HIS A 244 -2.45 8.98 -10.87
C HIS A 244 -2.62 9.96 -12.04
N PHE A 245 -1.86 11.05 -12.04
CA PHE A 245 -1.89 12.08 -13.06
C PHE A 245 -0.74 11.97 -14.07
N LEU A 246 0.20 11.04 -13.88
CA LEU A 246 1.32 10.87 -14.80
C LEU A 246 0.88 10.02 -16.01
N PRO A 247 0.86 10.58 -17.24
CA PRO A 247 0.64 9.76 -18.43
C PRO A 247 1.90 8.98 -18.78
N PHE A 248 2.04 7.79 -18.19
CA PHE A 248 3.18 6.89 -18.35
C PHE A 248 3.50 6.57 -19.81
N GLU A 249 2.49 6.49 -20.66
CA GLU A 249 2.60 6.27 -22.11
C GLU A 249 3.45 7.34 -22.81
N THR A 250 3.53 8.54 -22.24
CA THR A 250 4.33 9.64 -22.77
C THR A 250 5.75 9.65 -22.21
N LEU A 251 6.15 8.74 -21.35
CA LEU A 251 7.55 8.72 -20.91
C LEU A 251 8.47 8.39 -22.08
N ILE A 252 9.70 8.93 -22.10
CA ILE A 252 10.65 8.67 -23.19
C ILE A 252 11.64 7.60 -22.75
N THR A 253 11.85 6.58 -23.60
CA THR A 253 12.70 5.42 -23.29
C THR A 253 14.18 5.65 -23.61
N HIS A 254 14.51 6.66 -24.42
CA HIS A 254 15.86 6.96 -24.88
C HIS A 254 16.16 8.46 -24.82
N LYS A 255 17.34 8.83 -24.29
CA LYS A 255 17.75 10.23 -24.13
C LYS A 255 17.74 11.05 -25.43
N GLU A 256 18.08 10.43 -26.55
CA GLU A 256 18.31 11.12 -27.83
C GLU A 256 17.18 10.90 -28.84
N LYS A 257 16.26 9.97 -28.57
CA LYS A 257 15.16 9.62 -29.48
C LYS A 257 13.82 9.91 -28.82
N ARG A 258 12.87 10.45 -29.59
CA ARG A 258 11.48 10.67 -29.14
C ARG A 258 10.64 9.40 -29.28
N ASP A 259 11.15 8.34 -28.69
CA ASP A 259 10.46 7.07 -28.59
C ASP A 259 9.73 7.05 -27.25
N TRP A 260 8.42 7.26 -27.36
CA TRP A 260 7.48 7.22 -26.24
C TRP A 260 7.32 5.78 -25.78
N LEU A 261 7.10 5.57 -24.49
CA LEU A 261 7.00 4.25 -23.86
C LEU A 261 5.99 3.35 -24.58
N ILE A 262 4.86 3.92 -24.99
CA ILE A 262 3.78 3.23 -25.73
C ILE A 262 4.18 2.69 -27.11
N LYS A 263 5.31 3.13 -27.67
CA LYS A 263 5.82 2.55 -28.93
C LYS A 263 6.56 1.25 -28.70
N ASP A 264 7.15 1.08 -27.52
CA ASP A 264 8.02 -0.03 -27.17
C ASP A 264 7.27 -1.13 -26.37
N TYR A 265 6.18 -0.76 -25.68
CA TYR A 265 5.38 -1.57 -24.75
C TYR A 265 3.88 -1.23 -24.80
#